data_AF-A0A7K0LL87-F1
#
_entry.id   AF-A0A7K0LL87-F1
#
_cell.length_a   1.000
_cell.length_b   1.000
_cell.length_c   1.000
_cell.angle_alpha   90.00
_cell.angle_beta   90.00
_cell.angle_gamma   90.00
#
_symmetry.space_group_name_H-M   'P 1'
#
loop_
_entity.id
_entity.type
_entity.pdbx_description
1 polymer ?
#
loop_
_entity_poly.entity_id
_entity_poly.type
_entity_poly.pdbx_seq_one_letter_code
_entity_poly.pdbx_strand_id
1 'polypeptide(L)'
;MTLSLRYAARSHIGLVRTGNEDSGYAGPTMLVVADGMGGHAAGELASAAAVATFATIDAESDPTSETEVLTDLSAGIARTTEEIRRVVGERPQFAGMGTTLTALAWRNGLANLVHVGDSRAYLLREGELSQMTHDHTYVQMLVDTDRITPAEALTHPRRNLLLRAIDGITDVEPDLQAREAQVGDRYLLCSDGLCGVIPEALLAQLLAEGDPTYAVTALVDAALEAGAPDNVTVVVAEVVTSDHRPGDQATGAVPVVVGAASEARTRERLSYVRFPDDVEPALGPPTGEQAAVEPVELQLTSPPAPHRRDTRGRRWVPLVAIVAVLALIALVSTALSLWATAQYYVGSNAGYVAIYQGVPQSIAGRQLSSVTELSTIAVTALPDVDQSSVLRAIPVTNLDEARRVLARLEAQALSCVTAPTQGCPNAITPTAPPSPTLTPTPSPTPSTVLTSPAPESSGTQS
;
A
#
# COMPACT_ATOMS: atom_id res chain seq x y z
N MET A 1 -6.20 39.69 15.89
CA MET A 1 -6.10 38.31 16.37
C MET A 1 -5.51 37.51 15.24
N THR A 2 -4.38 36.84 15.47
CA THR A 2 -3.76 35.94 14.50
C THR A 2 -4.37 34.55 14.67
N LEU A 3 -4.43 33.76 13.61
CA LEU A 3 -4.87 32.38 13.67
C LEU A 3 -3.66 31.46 13.85
N SER A 4 -3.83 30.38 14.62
CA SER A 4 -2.82 29.34 14.83
C SER A 4 -3.48 27.96 14.82
N LEU A 5 -2.69 26.91 14.62
CA LEU A 5 -3.15 25.53 14.70
C LEU A 5 -2.81 24.93 16.06
N ARG A 6 -3.80 24.29 16.70
CA ARG A 6 -3.58 23.28 17.72
C ARG A 6 -3.68 21.92 17.06
N TYR A 7 -2.70 21.04 17.22
CA TYR A 7 -2.64 19.80 16.47
C TYR A 7 -2.16 18.62 17.31
N ALA A 8 -2.49 17.42 16.84
CA ALA A 8 -1.98 16.16 17.36
C ALA A 8 -1.87 15.16 16.22
N ALA A 9 -0.97 14.18 16.37
CA ALA A 9 -0.79 13.09 15.44
C ALA A 9 -0.71 11.77 16.21
N ARG A 10 -1.23 10.69 15.62
CA ARG A 10 -1.09 9.34 16.16
C ARG A 10 -1.04 8.33 15.03
N SER A 11 -0.20 7.31 15.21
CA SER A 11 -0.08 6.19 14.27
C SER A 11 -0.08 4.88 15.05
N HIS A 12 -0.69 3.84 14.47
CA HIS A 12 -0.73 2.50 15.03
C HIS A 12 -0.56 1.47 13.91
N ILE A 13 0.14 0.38 14.20
CA ILE A 13 0.40 -0.73 13.27
C ILE A 13 -0.85 -1.51 12.82
N GLY A 14 -2.02 -1.22 13.38
CA GLY A 14 -3.22 -2.07 13.28
C GLY A 14 -3.12 -3.41 14.04
N LEU A 15 -3.99 -4.37 13.71
CA LEU A 15 -4.06 -5.69 14.35
C LEU A 15 -3.57 -6.84 13.45
N VAL A 16 -3.33 -6.57 12.16
CA VAL A 16 -3.01 -7.59 11.15
C VAL A 16 -1.60 -7.45 10.59
N ARG A 17 -1.10 -6.22 10.40
CA ARG A 17 0.21 -5.95 9.80
C ARG A 17 1.34 -6.24 10.79
N THR A 18 2.52 -6.60 10.28
CA THR A 18 3.72 -6.91 11.09
C THR A 18 4.69 -5.74 11.24
N GLY A 19 4.51 -4.69 10.43
CA GLY A 19 5.25 -3.44 10.49
C GLY A 19 4.30 -2.27 10.22
N ASN A 20 4.71 -1.07 10.60
CA ASN A 20 4.00 0.16 10.29
C ASN A 20 4.69 0.82 9.10
N GLU A 21 4.03 0.85 7.95
CA GLU A 21 4.53 1.49 6.73
C GLU A 21 3.96 2.90 6.55
N ASP A 22 3.03 3.34 7.40
CA ASP A 22 2.55 4.72 7.43
C ASP A 22 3.55 5.64 8.13
N SER A 23 3.56 6.91 7.72
CA SER A 23 4.24 8.00 8.41
C SER A 23 3.32 9.22 8.53
N GLY A 24 3.46 10.00 9.61
CA GLY A 24 2.72 11.24 9.80
C GLY A 24 3.56 12.35 10.42
N TYR A 25 3.16 13.60 10.15
CA TYR A 25 3.76 14.81 10.71
C TYR A 25 2.70 15.85 11.04
N ALA A 26 2.84 16.49 12.19
CA ALA A 26 2.05 17.65 12.57
C ALA A 26 2.99 18.74 13.12
N GLY A 27 3.12 19.82 12.37
CA GLY A 27 3.90 21.00 12.70
C GLY A 27 3.02 22.24 12.82
N PRO A 28 3.60 23.40 13.18
CA PRO A 28 2.87 24.64 13.36
C PRO A 28 2.14 25.07 12.09
N THR A 29 2.67 24.72 10.92
CA THR A 29 2.14 25.19 9.64
C THR A 29 2.08 24.14 8.54
N MET A 30 2.35 22.87 8.86
CA MET A 30 2.24 21.75 7.93
C MET A 30 1.69 20.51 8.65
N LEU A 31 0.73 19.85 8.01
CA LEU A 31 0.23 18.53 8.41
C LEU A 31 0.49 17.56 7.28
N VAL A 32 0.90 16.32 7.57
CA VAL A 32 1.25 15.32 6.55
C VAL A 32 0.81 13.94 7.02
N VAL A 33 0.22 13.17 6.11
CA VAL A 33 0.08 11.71 6.21
C VAL A 33 0.57 11.08 4.91
N ALA A 34 1.36 10.02 5.05
CA ALA A 34 1.90 9.24 3.94
C ALA A 34 1.75 7.75 4.26
N ASP A 35 1.04 7.01 3.40
CA ASP A 35 0.83 5.58 3.51
C ASP A 35 1.82 4.86 2.57
N GLY A 36 2.77 4.17 3.18
CA GLY A 36 3.86 3.51 2.47
C GLY A 36 3.43 2.14 1.95
N MET A 37 3.70 1.88 0.69
CA MET A 37 3.42 0.60 0.04
C MET A 37 4.69 0.00 -0.57
N GLY A 38 4.81 -1.32 -0.53
CA GLY A 38 5.90 -2.03 -1.18
C GLY A 38 6.05 -3.47 -0.69
N GLY A 39 6.82 -4.28 -1.42
CA GLY A 39 7.25 -5.60 -0.94
C GLY A 39 8.49 -5.49 -0.05
N HIS A 40 8.71 -6.47 0.84
CA HIS A 40 9.92 -6.59 1.68
C HIS A 40 10.22 -5.38 2.60
N ALA A 41 9.19 -4.81 3.25
CA ALA A 41 9.32 -3.67 4.20
C ALA A 41 10.03 -2.45 3.58
N ALA A 42 9.55 -2.06 2.40
CA ALA A 42 10.05 -0.93 1.64
C ALA A 42 9.09 0.28 1.69
N GLY A 43 7.81 0.07 2.04
CA GLY A 43 6.84 1.15 2.21
C GLY A 43 7.24 2.12 3.33
N GLU A 44 7.74 1.58 4.45
CA GLU A 44 8.22 2.37 5.60
C GLU A 44 9.31 3.39 5.21
N LEU A 45 10.16 3.08 4.22
CA LEU A 45 11.20 4.00 3.75
C LEU A 45 10.62 5.10 2.86
N ALA A 46 9.68 4.74 1.99
CA ALA A 46 9.06 5.68 1.08
C ALA A 46 8.23 6.73 1.84
N SER A 47 7.35 6.28 2.76
CA SER A 47 6.53 7.20 3.56
C SER A 47 7.36 8.07 4.50
N ALA A 48 8.42 7.52 5.09
CA ALA A 48 9.32 8.28 5.96
C ALA A 48 10.10 9.36 5.20
N ALA A 49 10.59 9.06 4.00
CA ALA A 49 11.25 10.04 3.14
C ALA A 49 10.30 11.17 2.72
N ALA A 50 9.04 10.85 2.43
CA ALA A 50 8.01 11.82 2.10
C ALA A 50 7.73 12.76 3.28
N VAL A 51 7.48 12.22 4.48
CA VAL A 51 7.26 13.01 5.68
C VAL A 51 8.45 13.92 6.01
N ALA A 52 9.68 13.41 5.93
CA ALA A 52 10.87 14.20 6.19
C ALA A 52 11.05 15.36 5.20
N THR A 53 10.73 15.12 3.91
CA THR A 53 10.77 16.15 2.87
C THR A 53 9.82 17.31 3.20
N PHE A 54 8.58 17.00 3.56
CA PHE A 54 7.57 18.02 3.89
C PHE A 54 7.82 18.69 5.24
N ALA A 55 8.39 17.97 6.22
CA ALA A 55 8.84 18.56 7.47
C ALA A 55 9.98 19.58 7.25
N THR A 56 10.88 19.31 6.30
CA THR A 56 11.93 20.27 5.91
C THR A 56 11.32 21.51 5.26
N ILE A 57 10.30 21.35 4.41
CA ILE A 57 9.56 22.49 3.85
C ILE A 57 8.90 23.33 4.97
N ASP A 58 8.27 22.69 5.97
CA ASP A 58 7.66 23.42 7.09
C ASP A 58 8.69 24.25 7.88
N ALA A 59 9.90 23.71 8.06
CA ALA A 59 10.96 24.34 8.84
C ALA A 59 11.74 25.43 8.07
N GLU A 60 11.92 25.28 6.76
CA GLU A 60 12.83 26.12 5.96
C GLU A 60 12.10 27.11 5.04
N SER A 61 10.86 26.83 4.63
CA SER A 61 10.10 27.70 3.72
C SER A 61 9.27 28.75 4.47
N ASP A 62 9.47 30.01 4.09
CA ASP A 62 8.66 31.17 4.51
C ASP A 62 8.00 31.83 3.29
N PRO A 63 7.03 31.16 2.63
CA PRO A 63 6.40 31.66 1.42
C PRO A 63 5.55 32.90 1.72
N THR A 64 5.69 33.92 0.87
CA THR A 64 5.04 35.22 1.02
C THR A 64 3.71 35.32 0.27
N SER A 65 3.43 34.36 -0.63
CA SER A 65 2.21 34.31 -1.43
C SER A 65 1.64 32.89 -1.52
N GLU A 66 0.34 32.77 -1.81
CA GLU A 66 -0.32 31.48 -2.03
C GLU A 66 0.35 30.68 -3.17
N THR A 67 0.72 31.36 -4.27
CA THR A 67 1.41 30.74 -5.40
C THR A 67 2.74 30.11 -4.98
N GLU A 68 3.50 30.76 -4.10
CA GLU A 68 4.74 30.19 -3.55
C GLU A 68 4.46 28.96 -2.71
N VAL A 69 3.40 28.96 -1.88
CA VAL A 69 2.99 27.78 -1.11
C VAL A 69 2.70 26.59 -2.02
N LEU A 70 1.86 26.79 -3.05
CA LEU A 70 1.50 25.72 -3.99
C LEU A 70 2.71 25.22 -4.79
N THR A 71 3.64 26.13 -5.10
CA THR A 71 4.92 25.78 -5.76
C THR A 71 5.79 24.93 -4.85
N ASP A 72 5.92 25.29 -3.57
CA ASP A 72 6.67 24.52 -2.57
C ASP A 72 6.08 23.14 -2.35
N LEU A 73 4.75 23.03 -2.26
CA LEU A 73 4.05 21.75 -2.15
C LEU A 73 4.30 20.85 -3.36
N SER A 74 4.20 21.41 -4.58
CA SER A 74 4.48 20.68 -5.83
C SER A 74 5.95 20.24 -5.90
N ALA A 75 6.87 21.13 -5.51
CA ALA A 75 8.30 20.82 -5.43
C ALA A 75 8.57 19.74 -4.37
N GLY A 76 7.81 19.71 -3.28
CA GLY A 76 7.88 18.65 -2.27
C GLY A 76 7.57 17.27 -2.82
N ILE A 77 6.58 17.15 -3.72
CA ILE A 77 6.29 15.90 -4.43
C ILE A 77 7.49 15.48 -5.29
N ALA A 78 8.03 16.40 -6.09
CA ALA A 78 9.18 16.11 -6.96
C ALA A 78 10.44 15.72 -6.16
N ARG A 79 10.69 16.40 -5.04
CA ARG A 79 11.79 16.05 -4.11
C ARG A 79 11.58 14.66 -3.50
N THR A 80 10.36 14.34 -3.08
CA THR A 80 10.02 13.01 -2.54
C THR A 80 10.26 11.92 -3.60
N THR A 81 9.86 12.15 -4.85
CA THR A 81 10.14 11.25 -5.98
C THR A 81 11.65 11.01 -6.14
N GLU A 82 12.46 12.07 -6.09
CA GLU A 82 13.92 11.93 -6.20
C GLU A 82 14.53 11.18 -5.00
N GLU A 83 14.05 11.42 -3.78
CA GLU A 83 14.51 10.68 -2.60
C GLU A 83 14.19 9.18 -2.72
N ILE A 84 12.96 8.83 -3.10
CA ILE A 84 12.57 7.43 -3.35
C ILE A 84 13.43 6.81 -4.46
N ARG A 85 13.64 7.54 -5.56
CA ARG A 85 14.51 7.11 -6.67
C ARG A 85 15.93 6.83 -6.21
N ARG A 86 16.49 7.68 -5.35
CA ARG A 86 17.84 7.50 -4.81
C ARG A 86 17.94 6.30 -3.88
N VAL A 87 16.95 6.11 -2.99
CA VAL A 87 16.89 4.92 -2.12
C VAL A 87 16.90 3.64 -2.97
N VAL A 88 16.10 3.58 -4.04
CA VAL A 88 16.06 2.42 -4.95
C VAL A 88 17.37 2.27 -5.72
N GLY A 89 17.98 3.37 -6.16
CA GLY A 89 19.26 3.38 -6.87
C GLY A 89 20.42 2.81 -6.01
N GLU A 90 20.44 3.14 -4.72
CA GLU A 90 21.43 2.60 -3.77
C GLU A 90 21.11 1.17 -3.34
N ARG A 91 19.82 0.81 -3.29
CA ARG A 91 19.34 -0.48 -2.79
C ARG A 91 18.25 -1.06 -3.71
N PRO A 92 18.64 -1.71 -4.83
CA PRO A 92 17.71 -2.20 -5.84
C PRO A 92 16.66 -3.20 -5.32
N GLN A 93 16.89 -3.84 -4.18
CA GLN A 93 15.92 -4.72 -3.53
C GLN A 93 14.65 -4.00 -3.04
N PHE A 94 14.66 -2.67 -2.95
CA PHE A 94 13.49 -1.84 -2.62
C PHE A 94 12.75 -1.33 -3.87
N ALA A 95 13.09 -1.82 -5.05
CA ALA A 95 12.36 -1.51 -6.27
C ALA A 95 10.87 -1.86 -6.13
N GLY A 96 10.02 -0.93 -6.57
CA GLY A 96 8.57 -1.03 -6.45
C GLY A 96 8.00 -0.54 -5.12
N MET A 97 8.83 0.06 -4.25
CA MET A 97 8.29 0.84 -3.13
C MET A 97 7.68 2.14 -3.62
N GLY A 98 6.69 2.62 -2.87
CA GLY A 98 6.10 3.92 -3.08
C GLY A 98 5.31 4.35 -1.87
N THR A 99 4.71 5.52 -1.95
CA THR A 99 3.87 6.05 -0.87
C THR A 99 2.77 6.93 -1.44
N THR A 100 1.64 6.99 -0.74
CA THR A 100 0.73 8.11 -0.87
C THR A 100 1.34 9.35 -0.21
N LEU A 101 0.77 10.52 -0.48
CA LEU A 101 1.02 11.72 0.31
C LEU A 101 -0.23 12.60 0.31
N THR A 102 -0.69 12.97 1.50
CA THR A 102 -1.64 14.06 1.69
C THR A 102 -1.04 15.05 2.66
N ALA A 103 -0.90 16.31 2.27
CA ALA A 103 -0.35 17.35 3.13
C ALA A 103 -1.17 18.64 3.05
N LEU A 104 -1.24 19.35 4.18
CA LEU A 104 -1.94 20.62 4.32
C LEU A 104 -0.97 21.66 4.89
N ALA A 105 -0.66 22.67 4.08
CA ALA A 105 0.14 23.83 4.48
C ALA A 105 -0.75 25.01 4.86
N TRP A 106 -0.57 25.51 6.07
CA TRP A 106 -1.29 26.64 6.62
C TRP A 106 -0.49 27.93 6.48
N ARG A 107 -1.01 28.88 5.70
CA ARG A 107 -0.42 30.22 5.53
C ARG A 107 -1.51 31.27 5.37
N ASN A 108 -1.40 32.37 6.11
CA ASN A 108 -2.27 33.55 5.97
C ASN A 108 -3.79 33.26 6.04
N GLY A 109 -4.21 32.26 6.83
CA GLY A 109 -5.62 31.86 6.93
C GLY A 109 -6.12 30.99 5.78
N LEU A 110 -5.23 30.51 4.92
CA LEU A 110 -5.50 29.53 3.88
C LEU A 110 -4.90 28.17 4.25
N ALA A 111 -5.71 27.13 4.11
CA ALA A 111 -5.32 25.73 4.13
C ALA A 111 -5.06 25.27 2.69
N ASN A 112 -3.79 25.06 2.34
CA ASN A 112 -3.34 24.63 1.01
C ASN A 112 -3.07 23.14 1.04
N LEU A 113 -3.86 22.38 0.31
CA LEU A 113 -3.80 20.93 0.21
C LEU A 113 -2.98 20.51 -1.00
N VAL A 114 -2.11 19.51 -0.81
CA VAL A 114 -1.50 18.70 -1.87
C VAL A 114 -1.82 17.24 -1.62
N HIS A 115 -2.21 16.51 -2.67
CA HIS A 115 -2.67 15.15 -2.53
C HIS A 115 -2.26 14.22 -3.69
N VAL A 116 -1.77 13.04 -3.33
CA VAL A 116 -1.51 11.89 -4.20
C VAL A 116 -1.85 10.60 -3.45
N GLY A 117 -2.87 9.86 -3.87
CA GLY A 117 -3.11 8.49 -3.41
C GLY A 117 -4.54 8.34 -2.92
N ASP A 118 -4.73 7.56 -1.85
CA ASP A 118 -6.05 7.31 -1.25
C ASP A 118 -6.10 7.59 0.26
N SER A 119 -5.02 8.10 0.83
CA SER A 119 -5.09 8.82 2.10
C SER A 119 -5.96 10.07 1.93
N ARG A 120 -6.71 10.46 2.96
CA ARG A 120 -7.74 11.49 2.82
C ARG A 120 -7.52 12.66 3.75
N ALA A 121 -7.92 13.84 3.28
CA ALA A 121 -8.12 15.02 4.12
C ALA A 121 -9.61 15.37 4.21
N TYR A 122 -10.06 15.76 5.41
CA TYR A 122 -11.41 16.21 5.71
C TYR A 122 -11.39 17.55 6.44
N LEU A 123 -12.43 18.36 6.22
CA LEU A 123 -12.76 19.55 6.99
C LEU A 123 -14.08 19.33 7.72
N LEU A 124 -14.06 19.48 9.05
CA LEU A 124 -15.24 19.61 9.89
C LEU A 124 -15.46 21.10 10.20
N ARG A 125 -16.55 21.65 9.67
CA ARG A 125 -16.97 23.05 9.91
C ARG A 125 -18.45 23.06 10.27
N GLU A 126 -18.79 23.76 11.36
CA GLU A 126 -20.18 23.91 11.81
C GLU A 126 -20.94 22.57 11.98
N GLY A 127 -20.23 21.49 12.29
CA GLY A 127 -20.80 20.14 12.44
C GLY A 127 -20.94 19.33 11.15
N GLU A 128 -20.60 19.91 10.00
CA GLU A 128 -20.59 19.21 8.70
C GLU A 128 -19.16 18.75 8.35
N LEU A 129 -19.01 17.45 8.12
CA LEU A 129 -17.76 16.85 7.64
C LEU A 129 -17.77 16.82 6.11
N SER A 130 -16.72 17.35 5.50
CA SER A 130 -16.54 17.35 4.04
C SER A 130 -15.17 16.80 3.68
N GLN A 131 -15.13 15.85 2.74
CA GLN A 131 -13.87 15.35 2.19
C GLN A 131 -13.28 16.40 1.24
N MET A 132 -12.01 16.75 1.44
CA MET A 132 -11.28 17.74 0.62
C MET A 132 -10.47 17.10 -0.52
N THR A 133 -10.18 15.82 -0.39
CA THR A 133 -9.37 15.01 -1.31
C THR A 133 -10.26 14.19 -2.23
N HIS A 134 -9.75 13.76 -3.38
CA HIS A 134 -10.41 12.82 -4.27
C HIS A 134 -9.48 11.61 -4.47
N ASP A 135 -9.96 10.42 -4.14
CA ASP A 135 -9.12 9.22 -4.09
C ASP A 135 -8.59 8.82 -5.46
N HIS A 136 -7.28 8.67 -5.60
CA HIS A 136 -6.64 8.15 -6.80
C HIS A 136 -6.68 6.61 -6.88
N THR A 137 -7.85 6.01 -6.65
CA THR A 137 -8.06 4.55 -6.70
C THR A 137 -8.79 4.10 -7.97
N TYR A 138 -8.64 2.82 -8.32
CA TYR A 138 -9.35 2.20 -9.43
C TYR A 138 -10.87 2.26 -9.23
N VAL A 139 -11.35 2.07 -8.00
CA VAL A 139 -12.78 2.12 -7.70
C VAL A 139 -13.34 3.53 -7.77
N GLN A 140 -12.57 4.54 -7.36
CA GLN A 140 -12.99 5.93 -7.52
C GLN A 140 -13.15 6.29 -8.99
N MET A 141 -12.20 5.89 -9.86
CA MET A 141 -12.34 6.05 -11.32
C MET A 141 -13.60 5.38 -11.87
N LEU A 142 -13.95 4.19 -11.37
CA LEU A 142 -15.20 3.52 -11.78
C LEU A 142 -16.45 4.26 -11.29
N VAL A 143 -16.41 4.86 -10.10
CA VAL A 143 -17.50 5.71 -9.58
C VAL A 143 -17.63 6.97 -10.44
N ASP A 144 -16.53 7.67 -10.70
CA ASP A 144 -16.53 8.91 -11.49
C ASP A 144 -17.02 8.70 -12.94
N THR A 145 -16.88 7.48 -13.46
CA THR A 145 -17.33 7.10 -14.81
C THR A 145 -18.69 6.40 -14.81
N ASP A 146 -19.44 6.48 -13.70
CA ASP A 146 -20.76 5.87 -13.51
C ASP A 146 -20.80 4.35 -13.80
N ARG A 147 -19.68 3.66 -13.63
CA ARG A 147 -19.55 2.20 -13.87
C ARG A 147 -19.95 1.37 -12.65
N ILE A 148 -19.76 1.93 -11.46
CA ILE A 148 -20.22 1.38 -10.18
C ILE A 148 -20.76 2.52 -9.33
N THR A 149 -21.59 2.19 -8.35
CA THR A 149 -22.05 3.13 -7.33
C THR A 149 -21.02 3.30 -6.20
N PRO A 150 -21.05 4.40 -5.42
CA PRO A 150 -20.20 4.54 -4.24
C PRO A 150 -20.35 3.40 -3.23
N ALA A 151 -21.56 2.84 -3.08
CA ALA A 151 -21.80 1.71 -2.20
C ALA A 151 -21.13 0.41 -2.69
N GLU A 152 -21.09 0.18 -4.01
CA GLU A 152 -20.40 -0.96 -4.60
C GLU A 152 -18.88 -0.82 -4.49
N ALA A 153 -18.35 0.40 -4.58
CA ALA A 153 -16.91 0.67 -4.43
C ALA A 153 -16.35 0.16 -3.08
N LEU A 154 -17.11 0.33 -1.98
CA LEU A 154 -16.72 -0.08 -0.62
C LEU A 154 -16.47 -1.60 -0.49
N THR A 155 -17.17 -2.41 -1.30
CA THR A 155 -17.07 -3.88 -1.24
C THR A 155 -16.33 -4.48 -2.43
N HIS A 156 -15.82 -3.64 -3.33
CA HIS A 156 -15.19 -4.08 -4.56
C HIS A 156 -13.87 -4.84 -4.28
N PRO A 157 -13.58 -5.96 -4.97
CA PRO A 157 -12.37 -6.75 -4.73
C PRO A 157 -11.05 -6.01 -4.96
N ARG A 158 -11.08 -4.93 -5.76
CA ARG A 158 -9.91 -4.09 -6.09
C ARG A 158 -10.02 -2.68 -5.50
N ARG A 159 -10.68 -2.51 -4.34
CA ARG A 159 -10.87 -1.18 -3.74
C ARG A 159 -9.55 -0.51 -3.34
N ASN A 160 -8.55 -1.28 -2.89
CA ASN A 160 -7.21 -0.80 -2.53
C ASN A 160 -6.24 -0.71 -3.74
N LEU A 161 -6.73 -0.75 -4.99
CA LEU A 161 -5.86 -0.65 -6.15
C LEU A 161 -5.62 0.83 -6.49
N LEU A 162 -4.45 1.35 -6.11
CA LEU A 162 -4.01 2.71 -6.43
C LEU A 162 -3.71 2.90 -7.92
N LEU A 163 -4.12 4.05 -8.46
CA LEU A 163 -3.80 4.52 -9.81
C LEU A 163 -2.68 5.57 -9.82
N ARG A 164 -2.49 6.29 -8.71
CA ARG A 164 -1.39 7.26 -8.54
C ARG A 164 -0.78 7.11 -7.15
N ALA A 165 0.54 7.09 -7.11
CA ALA A 165 1.36 7.09 -5.90
C ALA A 165 2.77 7.57 -6.25
N ILE A 166 3.55 8.00 -5.26
CA ILE A 166 4.92 8.45 -5.46
C ILE A 166 5.84 7.22 -5.40
N ASP A 167 6.39 6.78 -6.53
CA ASP A 167 7.14 5.52 -6.68
C ASP A 167 8.62 5.70 -7.09
N GLY A 168 9.06 6.96 -7.26
CA GLY A 168 10.43 7.29 -7.68
C GLY A 168 10.72 7.05 -9.17
N ILE A 169 9.77 6.52 -9.94
CA ILE A 169 9.93 6.21 -11.37
C ILE A 169 9.08 7.15 -12.21
N THR A 170 7.82 7.32 -11.83
CA THR A 170 6.83 8.09 -12.56
C THR A 170 6.77 9.50 -12.00
N ASP A 171 6.80 10.51 -12.88
CA ASP A 171 6.46 11.87 -12.47
C ASP A 171 4.94 11.94 -12.25
N VAL A 172 4.54 12.35 -11.04
CA VAL A 172 3.13 12.42 -10.64
C VAL A 172 2.73 13.89 -10.56
N GLU A 173 1.65 14.24 -11.26
CA GLU A 173 0.99 15.53 -11.10
C GLU A 173 0.06 15.44 -9.89
N PRO A 174 0.30 16.21 -8.82
CA PRO A 174 -0.52 16.15 -7.61
C PRO A 174 -1.78 17.00 -7.75
N ASP A 175 -2.81 16.64 -6.98
CA ASP A 175 -3.98 17.48 -6.83
C ASP A 175 -3.67 18.60 -5.84
N LEU A 176 -3.94 19.85 -6.25
CA LEU A 176 -3.71 21.06 -5.44
C LEU A 176 -5.02 21.80 -5.20
N GLN A 177 -5.29 22.16 -3.95
CA GLN A 177 -6.48 22.94 -3.60
C GLN A 177 -6.18 23.91 -2.47
N ALA A 178 -6.84 25.08 -2.47
CA ALA A 178 -6.80 26.02 -1.36
C ALA A 178 -8.20 26.20 -0.77
N ARG A 179 -8.28 26.35 0.55
CA ARG A 179 -9.51 26.68 1.28
C ARG A 179 -9.26 27.76 2.32
N GLU A 180 -10.18 28.72 2.38
CA GLU A 180 -10.22 29.67 3.49
C GLU A 180 -10.56 28.95 4.78
N ALA A 181 -9.82 29.29 5.82
CA ALA A 181 -9.97 28.70 7.11
C ALA A 181 -10.51 29.67 8.15
N GLN A 182 -11.34 29.13 9.03
CA GLN A 182 -12.12 29.85 10.01
C GLN A 182 -11.80 29.31 11.41
N VAL A 183 -11.96 30.18 12.41
CA VAL A 183 -11.81 29.76 13.81
C VAL A 183 -12.80 28.63 14.12
N GLY A 184 -12.31 27.56 14.73
CA GLY A 184 -13.10 26.38 15.06
C GLY A 184 -13.12 25.30 13.98
N ASP A 185 -12.57 25.56 12.79
CA ASP A 185 -12.37 24.52 11.79
C ASP A 185 -11.48 23.41 12.34
N ARG A 186 -11.87 22.16 12.06
CA ARG A 186 -11.04 20.98 12.34
C ARG A 186 -10.67 20.27 11.05
N TYR A 187 -9.38 20.05 10.86
CA TYR A 187 -8.82 19.29 9.75
C TYR A 187 -8.42 17.91 10.25
N LEU A 188 -8.77 16.87 9.48
CA LEU A 188 -8.31 15.50 9.67
C LEU A 188 -7.57 15.05 8.42
N LEU A 189 -6.34 14.61 8.56
CA LEU A 189 -5.64 13.81 7.55
C LEU A 189 -5.55 12.37 8.06
N CYS A 190 -5.81 11.37 7.22
CA CYS A 190 -5.75 9.97 7.61
C CYS A 190 -5.34 9.01 6.49
N SER A 191 -4.68 7.90 6.84
CA SER A 191 -4.45 6.77 5.93
C SER A 191 -5.74 5.94 5.71
N ASP A 192 -5.70 5.04 4.74
CA ASP A 192 -6.85 4.20 4.38
C ASP A 192 -7.29 3.26 5.53
N GLY A 193 -6.37 2.94 6.45
CA GLY A 193 -6.68 2.15 7.64
C GLY A 193 -7.63 2.82 8.62
N LEU A 194 -7.84 4.14 8.52
CA LEU A 194 -8.95 4.83 9.20
C LEU A 194 -10.16 4.97 8.28
N CYS A 195 -10.03 5.71 7.17
CA CYS A 195 -11.18 6.10 6.34
C CYS A 195 -11.79 4.94 5.54
N GLY A 196 -11.06 3.85 5.36
CA GLY A 196 -11.54 2.61 4.74
C GLY A 196 -12.36 1.72 5.67
N VAL A 197 -12.34 1.97 6.99
CA VAL A 197 -13.06 1.13 7.98
C VAL A 197 -14.07 1.92 8.81
N ILE A 198 -13.84 3.20 9.06
CA ILE A 198 -14.73 4.05 9.84
C ILE A 198 -15.66 4.86 8.92
N PRO A 199 -17.00 4.74 9.05
CA PRO A 199 -17.94 5.55 8.30
C PRO A 199 -17.82 7.05 8.61
N GLU A 200 -18.05 7.90 7.62
CA GLU A 200 -17.94 9.38 7.76
C GLU A 200 -18.79 9.95 8.90
N ALA A 201 -19.99 9.40 9.13
CA ALA A 201 -20.86 9.86 10.22
C ALA A 201 -20.21 9.65 11.61
N LEU A 202 -19.43 8.58 11.78
CA LEU A 202 -18.69 8.33 13.02
C LEU A 202 -17.41 9.19 13.07
N LEU A 203 -16.71 9.39 11.93
CA LEU A 203 -15.59 10.33 11.85
C LEU A 203 -16.01 11.73 12.31
N ALA A 204 -17.15 12.24 11.83
CA ALA A 204 -17.68 13.55 12.19
C ALA A 204 -17.96 13.67 13.70
N GLN A 205 -18.53 12.63 14.31
CA GLN A 205 -18.80 12.59 15.74
C GLN A 205 -17.50 12.63 16.55
N LEU A 206 -16.55 11.75 16.24
CA LEU A 206 -15.28 11.65 16.96
C LEU A 206 -14.43 12.92 16.81
N LEU A 207 -14.45 13.55 15.63
CA LEU A 207 -13.75 14.81 15.39
C LEU A 207 -14.37 16.01 16.11
N ALA A 208 -15.67 15.98 16.40
CA ALA A 208 -16.35 17.07 17.12
C ALA A 208 -16.06 17.08 18.63
N GLU A 209 -15.54 15.98 19.17
CA GLU A 209 -15.31 15.82 20.61
C GLU A 209 -13.90 16.25 21.04
N GLY A 210 -13.80 16.71 22.29
CA GLY A 210 -12.52 16.97 22.96
C GLY A 210 -11.60 17.97 22.23
N ASP A 211 -10.31 17.88 22.55
CA ASP A 211 -9.23 18.58 21.82
C ASP A 211 -8.60 17.64 20.77
N PRO A 212 -7.67 18.13 19.91
CA PRO A 212 -7.05 17.28 18.89
C PRO A 212 -6.38 16.02 19.44
N THR A 213 -5.81 16.06 20.66
CA THR A 213 -5.18 14.91 21.31
C THR A 213 -6.20 13.83 21.67
N TYR A 214 -7.35 14.24 22.19
CA TYR A 214 -8.48 13.34 22.41
C TYR A 214 -8.98 12.75 21.09
N ALA A 215 -9.17 13.59 20.07
CA ALA A 215 -9.69 13.17 18.77
C ALA A 215 -8.80 12.11 18.09
N VAL A 216 -7.49 12.31 18.01
CA VAL A 216 -6.58 11.30 17.42
C VAL A 216 -6.59 9.98 18.18
N THR A 217 -6.79 10.02 19.51
CA THR A 217 -6.90 8.83 20.34
C THR A 217 -8.20 8.10 20.06
N ALA A 218 -9.33 8.79 20.08
CA ALA A 218 -10.64 8.21 19.85
C ALA A 218 -10.77 7.64 18.42
N LEU A 219 -10.20 8.30 17.42
CA LEU A 219 -10.18 7.82 16.03
C LEU A 219 -9.39 6.51 15.87
N VAL A 220 -8.18 6.45 16.44
CA VAL A 220 -7.35 5.23 16.39
C VAL A 220 -8.01 4.09 17.19
N ASP A 221 -8.54 4.38 18.38
CA ASP A 221 -9.21 3.37 19.20
C ASP A 221 -10.46 2.82 18.47
N ALA A 222 -11.26 3.67 17.82
CA ALA A 222 -12.39 3.25 17.00
C ALA A 222 -11.97 2.36 15.82
N ALA A 223 -10.86 2.68 15.14
CA ALA A 223 -10.31 1.84 14.07
C ALA A 223 -9.89 0.46 14.59
N LEU A 224 -9.25 0.41 15.75
CA LEU A 224 -8.86 -0.84 16.42
C LEU A 224 -10.06 -1.68 16.83
N GLU A 225 -11.12 -1.05 17.35
CA GLU A 225 -12.39 -1.72 17.68
C GLU A 225 -13.09 -2.27 16.43
N ALA A 226 -12.97 -1.58 15.28
CA ALA A 226 -13.43 -2.07 13.98
C ALA A 226 -12.51 -3.17 13.38
N GLY A 227 -11.42 -3.52 14.06
CA GLY A 227 -10.51 -4.61 13.72
C GLY A 227 -9.20 -4.19 13.07
N ALA A 228 -9.03 -2.92 12.68
CA ALA A 228 -7.83 -2.31 12.07
C ALA A 228 -7.02 -3.30 11.19
N PRO A 229 -7.54 -3.68 10.01
CA PRO A 229 -6.86 -4.61 9.10
C PRO A 229 -5.57 -4.03 8.50
N ASP A 230 -5.37 -2.72 8.63
CA ASP A 230 -4.21 -1.99 8.12
C ASP A 230 -3.54 -1.10 9.17
N ASN A 231 -2.41 -0.50 8.81
CA ASN A 231 -1.81 0.60 9.54
C ASN A 231 -2.79 1.79 9.60
N VAL A 232 -2.85 2.46 10.75
CA VAL A 232 -3.80 3.54 11.01
C VAL A 232 -3.03 4.77 11.44
N THR A 233 -3.03 5.80 10.61
CA THR A 233 -2.35 7.05 10.90
C THR A 233 -3.29 8.22 10.74
N VAL A 234 -3.30 9.10 11.73
CA VAL A 234 -4.20 10.24 11.80
C VAL A 234 -3.45 11.48 12.27
N VAL A 235 -3.77 12.61 11.65
CA VAL A 235 -3.32 13.94 12.06
C VAL A 235 -4.55 14.83 12.16
N VAL A 236 -4.78 15.42 13.33
CA VAL A 236 -5.90 16.34 13.58
C VAL A 236 -5.35 17.71 13.93
N ALA A 237 -5.89 18.75 13.31
CA ALA A 237 -5.61 20.13 13.67
C ALA A 237 -6.89 20.95 13.81
N GLU A 238 -6.86 21.91 14.73
CA GLU A 238 -7.96 22.83 15.01
C GLU A 238 -7.46 24.26 14.90
N VAL A 239 -8.21 25.08 14.17
CA VAL A 239 -7.91 26.50 14.01
C VAL A 239 -8.37 27.27 15.25
N VAL A 240 -7.43 27.88 15.95
CA VAL A 240 -7.69 28.68 17.15
C VAL A 240 -7.18 30.10 16.97
N THR A 241 -7.78 31.05 17.68
CA THR A 241 -7.21 32.40 17.79
C THR A 241 -6.01 32.40 18.72
N SER A 242 -4.89 32.97 18.28
CA SER A 242 -3.73 33.27 19.12
C SER A 242 -3.68 34.76 19.44
N ASP A 243 -3.30 35.06 20.69
CA ASP A 243 -3.02 36.42 21.16
C ASP A 243 -1.56 36.85 20.93
N HIS A 244 -0.78 36.01 20.22
CA HIS A 244 0.62 36.28 19.91
C HIS A 244 0.77 37.46 18.94
N ARG A 245 1.70 38.38 19.24
CA ARG A 245 2.01 39.52 18.36
C ARG A 245 2.88 39.05 17.18
N PRO A 246 2.74 39.66 15.98
CA PRO A 246 3.67 39.42 14.89
C PRO A 246 5.12 39.72 15.34
N GLY A 247 5.97 38.70 15.39
CA GLY A 247 7.37 38.79 15.86
C GLY A 247 7.65 38.06 17.18
N ASP A 248 6.64 37.61 17.92
CA ASP A 248 6.83 36.51 18.88
C ASP A 248 7.00 35.24 18.05
N GLN A 249 8.18 34.60 18.09
CA GLN A 249 8.28 33.25 17.56
C GLN A 249 7.22 32.40 18.26
N ALA A 250 6.37 31.72 17.48
CA ALA A 250 5.32 30.85 18.00
C ALA A 250 5.92 30.00 19.12
N THR A 251 5.53 30.30 20.36
CA THR A 251 6.16 29.70 21.53
C THR A 251 5.68 28.26 21.60
N GLY A 252 6.50 27.32 21.13
CA GLY A 252 6.64 26.00 21.75
C GLY A 252 5.62 24.91 21.44
N ALA A 253 5.10 24.79 20.22
CA ALA A 253 4.56 23.50 19.77
C ALA A 253 5.64 22.78 18.95
N VAL A 254 6.36 21.85 19.59
CA VAL A 254 7.36 21.03 18.89
C VAL A 254 6.60 20.17 17.85
N PRO A 255 7.10 20.05 16.61
CA PRO A 255 6.48 19.15 15.66
C PRO A 255 6.40 17.72 16.20
N VAL A 256 5.32 17.03 15.83
CA VAL A 256 5.07 15.64 16.19
C VAL A 256 5.25 14.79 14.95
N VAL A 257 6.16 13.82 14.99
CA VAL A 257 6.33 12.81 13.95
C VAL A 257 5.81 11.48 14.49
N VAL A 258 5.09 10.72 13.66
CA VAL A 258 4.52 9.41 14.03
C VAL A 258 4.73 8.39 12.92
N GLY A 259 4.54 7.11 13.24
CA GLY A 259 4.67 6.00 12.29
C GLY A 259 6.13 5.68 11.95
N ALA A 260 6.39 5.13 10.77
CA ALA A 260 7.72 4.73 10.31
C ALA A 260 8.75 5.86 10.39
N ALA A 261 8.36 7.11 10.11
CA ALA A 261 9.23 8.29 10.24
C ALA A 261 9.71 8.56 11.68
N SER A 262 9.03 8.05 12.70
CA SER A 262 9.46 8.16 14.11
C SER A 262 10.40 7.04 14.54
N GLU A 263 10.46 5.93 13.79
CA GLU A 263 11.23 4.75 14.18
C GLU A 263 12.73 4.92 13.90
N ALA A 264 13.57 4.70 14.92
CA ALA A 264 15.03 4.81 14.82
C ALA A 264 15.63 3.94 13.70
N ARG A 265 15.16 2.69 13.56
CA ARG A 265 15.61 1.76 12.49
C ARG A 265 15.38 2.32 11.08
N THR A 266 14.29 3.04 10.88
CA THR A 266 13.90 3.61 9.59
C THR A 266 14.77 4.82 9.30
N ARG A 267 14.97 5.70 10.30
CA ARG A 267 15.87 6.86 10.21
C ARG A 267 17.32 6.42 9.92
N GLU A 268 17.81 5.37 10.56
CA GLU A 268 19.15 4.80 10.29
C GLU A 268 19.30 4.31 8.84
N ARG A 269 18.25 3.69 8.29
CA ARG A 269 18.23 3.25 6.89
C ARG A 269 18.18 4.43 5.91
N LEU A 270 17.81 5.62 6.36
CA LEU A 270 17.71 6.88 5.62
C LEU A 270 18.71 7.92 6.15
N SER A 271 19.96 7.53 6.40
CA SER A 271 20.97 8.36 7.09
C SER A 271 21.28 9.72 6.42
N TYR A 272 20.86 9.91 5.18
CA TYR A 272 21.03 11.13 4.39
C TYR A 272 19.78 12.01 4.38
N VAL A 273 18.63 11.50 4.83
CA VAL A 273 17.39 12.25 4.92
C VAL A 273 17.42 13.01 6.24
N ARG A 274 17.15 14.31 6.20
CA ARG A 274 17.06 15.13 7.40
C ARG A 274 15.67 14.99 8.01
N PHE A 275 15.59 14.39 9.19
CA PHE A 275 14.36 14.34 9.98
C PHE A 275 14.27 15.56 10.92
N PRO A 276 13.05 16.06 11.22
CA PRO A 276 12.87 17.14 12.18
C PRO A 276 13.19 16.69 13.61
N ASP A 277 13.57 17.63 14.48
CA ASP A 277 13.68 17.39 15.92
C ASP A 277 12.25 17.31 16.53
N ASP A 278 11.85 16.13 17.00
CA ASP A 278 10.49 15.83 17.45
C ASP A 278 10.40 15.42 18.93
N VAL A 279 9.26 15.70 19.58
CA VAL A 279 8.93 15.15 20.90
C VAL A 279 8.04 13.93 20.67
N GLU A 280 8.56 12.72 20.94
CA GLU A 280 7.68 11.56 21.09
C GLU A 280 6.62 11.88 22.16
N PRO A 281 5.31 11.62 21.92
CA PRO A 281 4.35 11.58 22.99
C PRO A 281 4.73 10.40 23.89
N ALA A 282 5.48 10.70 24.96
CA ALA A 282 5.88 9.74 25.95
C ALA A 282 4.62 9.04 26.50
N LEU A 283 4.50 7.74 26.25
CA LEU A 283 3.73 6.86 27.12
C LEU A 283 4.40 6.92 28.50
N GLY A 284 3.96 7.85 29.33
CA GLY A 284 4.59 8.14 30.62
C GLY A 284 4.62 6.89 31.52
N PRO A 285 5.77 6.53 32.12
CA PRO A 285 5.78 5.80 33.38
C PRO A 285 5.31 6.73 34.52
N PRO A 286 4.75 6.20 35.61
CA PRO A 286 4.24 7.02 36.69
C PRO A 286 5.38 7.81 37.34
N THR A 287 5.11 9.09 37.53
CA THR A 287 5.95 10.12 38.13
C THR A 287 6.51 9.72 39.50
N GLY A 288 7.78 10.08 39.71
CA GLY A 288 8.49 9.90 40.98
C GLY A 288 9.92 10.42 40.90
N GLU A 289 10.04 11.73 41.05
CA GLU A 289 11.24 12.56 41.11
C GLU A 289 12.29 12.07 42.15
N GLN A 290 13.58 11.96 41.76
CA GLN A 290 14.70 12.71 42.36
C GLN A 290 16.11 12.22 41.93
N ALA A 291 16.90 13.21 41.50
CA ALA A 291 18.35 13.41 41.67
C ALA A 291 19.39 12.51 40.97
N ALA A 292 20.23 13.19 40.20
CA ALA A 292 21.41 12.70 39.48
C ALA A 292 22.55 12.24 40.41
N VAL A 293 23.23 11.14 40.03
CA VAL A 293 24.64 10.85 40.35
C VAL A 293 25.28 10.07 39.18
N GLU A 294 26.50 10.46 38.81
CA GLU A 294 27.40 9.84 37.81
C GLU A 294 27.82 8.39 38.12
N PRO A 295 28.40 7.64 37.15
CA PRO A 295 28.35 6.18 37.14
C PRO A 295 29.44 5.54 38.00
N VAL A 296 29.03 4.55 38.82
CA VAL A 296 29.94 3.61 39.46
C VAL A 296 29.61 2.21 38.95
N GLU A 297 30.56 1.64 38.22
CA GLU A 297 30.62 0.25 37.80
C GLU A 297 30.83 -0.65 39.03
N LEU A 298 29.86 -1.51 39.38
CA LEU A 298 30.14 -2.71 40.20
C LEU A 298 28.98 -3.72 40.21
N GLN A 299 29.27 -4.84 39.55
CA GLN A 299 28.93 -6.24 39.88
C GLN A 299 27.49 -6.62 40.25
N LEU A 300 26.91 -7.44 39.38
CA LEU A 300 25.74 -8.28 39.61
C LEU A 300 25.82 -9.02 40.95
N THR A 301 24.95 -8.63 41.88
CA THR A 301 24.40 -9.55 42.87
C THR A 301 22.88 -9.33 42.91
N SER A 302 22.15 -10.36 42.51
CA SER A 302 20.70 -10.41 42.42
C SER A 302 20.03 -10.30 43.81
N PRO A 303 19.07 -9.39 44.03
CA PRO A 303 18.26 -9.37 45.25
C PRO A 303 16.94 -10.16 45.09
N PRO A 304 16.28 -10.47 46.23
CA PRO A 304 15.31 -11.55 46.34
C PRO A 304 13.90 -11.15 45.88
N ALA A 305 13.09 -12.18 45.59
CA ALA A 305 11.71 -12.07 45.13
C ALA A 305 10.83 -11.21 46.07
N PRO A 306 9.98 -10.31 45.54
CA PRO A 306 8.98 -9.63 46.36
C PRO A 306 7.75 -10.52 46.57
N HIS A 307 7.29 -10.54 47.83
CA HIS A 307 6.06 -11.20 48.25
C HIS A 307 4.84 -10.67 47.49
N ARG A 308 4.16 -11.61 46.83
CA ARG A 308 2.94 -11.40 46.05
C ARG A 308 1.77 -11.16 47.01
N ARG A 309 1.16 -9.97 46.94
CA ARG A 309 -0.17 -9.74 47.53
C ARG A 309 -1.22 -10.52 46.74
N ASP A 310 -2.08 -11.23 47.46
CA ASP A 310 -3.18 -12.02 46.93
C ASP A 310 -4.22 -11.13 46.23
N THR A 311 -4.34 -11.29 44.91
CA THR A 311 -5.60 -11.08 44.19
C THR A 311 -6.04 -12.43 43.60
N ARG A 312 -7.07 -13.00 44.22
CA ARG A 312 -7.84 -14.13 43.69
C ARG A 312 -8.76 -13.62 42.57
N GLY A 313 -8.67 -14.26 41.42
CA GLY A 313 -9.53 -14.04 40.23
C GLY A 313 -8.74 -13.39 39.09
N ARG A 314 -8.49 -13.99 37.92
CA ARG A 314 -9.09 -15.14 37.23
C ARG A 314 -8.01 -15.66 36.25
N ARG A 315 -7.19 -16.63 36.68
CA ARG A 315 -5.99 -17.09 35.94
C ARG A 315 -6.26 -17.96 34.70
N TRP A 316 -7.52 -18.08 34.26
CA TRP A 316 -7.90 -19.01 33.18
C TRP A 316 -8.06 -18.30 31.83
N VAL A 317 -8.14 -16.97 31.82
CA VAL A 317 -8.35 -16.16 30.61
C VAL A 317 -7.25 -16.38 29.54
N PRO A 318 -5.94 -16.40 29.85
CA PRO A 318 -4.93 -16.65 28.81
C PRO A 318 -4.99 -18.09 28.28
N LEU A 319 -5.41 -19.06 29.12
CA LEU A 319 -5.51 -20.46 28.71
C LEU A 319 -6.74 -20.72 27.83
N VAL A 320 -7.86 -20.01 28.09
CA VAL A 320 -9.05 -20.02 27.23
C VAL A 320 -8.75 -19.37 25.88
N ALA A 321 -8.00 -18.28 25.85
CA ALA A 321 -7.61 -17.62 24.59
C ALA A 321 -6.73 -18.53 23.72
N ILE A 322 -5.74 -19.21 24.31
CA ILE A 322 -4.88 -20.15 23.58
C ILE A 322 -5.70 -21.34 23.05
N VAL A 323 -6.59 -21.90 23.86
CA VAL A 323 -7.47 -23.00 23.42
C VAL A 323 -8.42 -22.55 22.31
N ALA A 324 -8.94 -21.32 22.36
CA ALA A 324 -9.79 -20.76 21.32
C ALA A 324 -9.05 -20.59 19.98
N VAL A 325 -7.80 -20.10 20.01
CA VAL A 325 -6.96 -19.97 18.82
C VAL A 325 -6.63 -21.34 18.23
N LEU A 326 -6.26 -22.32 19.07
CA LEU A 326 -5.98 -23.68 18.60
C LEU A 326 -7.23 -24.36 18.02
N ALA A 327 -8.41 -24.13 18.61
CA ALA A 327 -9.67 -24.61 18.08
C ALA A 327 -10.01 -23.98 16.73
N LEU A 328 -9.76 -22.68 16.56
CA LEU A 328 -9.96 -21.98 15.29
C LEU A 328 -9.04 -22.51 14.20
N ILE A 329 -7.75 -22.71 14.50
CA ILE A 329 -6.78 -23.29 13.57
C ILE A 329 -7.21 -24.71 13.17
N ALA A 330 -7.65 -25.52 14.14
CA ALA A 330 -8.16 -26.86 13.87
C ALA A 330 -9.40 -26.83 12.97
N LEU A 331 -10.33 -25.90 13.21
CA LEU A 331 -11.54 -25.71 12.41
C LEU A 331 -11.23 -25.30 10.97
N VAL A 332 -10.33 -24.31 10.79
CA VAL A 332 -9.91 -23.85 9.46
C VAL A 332 -9.18 -24.97 8.72
N SER A 333 -8.29 -25.69 9.40
CA SER A 333 -7.56 -26.84 8.83
C SER A 333 -8.50 -27.97 8.41
N THR A 334 -9.51 -28.29 9.23
CA THR A 334 -10.55 -29.28 8.85
C THR A 334 -11.39 -28.79 7.69
N ALA A 335 -11.81 -27.52 7.67
CA ALA A 335 -12.56 -26.95 6.56
C ALA A 335 -11.76 -26.99 5.23
N LEU A 336 -10.47 -26.63 5.26
CA LEU A 336 -9.58 -26.73 4.10
C LEU A 336 -9.41 -28.18 3.64
N SER A 337 -9.25 -29.12 4.57
CA SER A 337 -9.08 -30.54 4.24
C SER A 337 -10.35 -31.14 3.64
N LEU A 338 -11.53 -30.80 4.17
CA LEU A 338 -12.82 -31.21 3.63
C LEU A 338 -13.06 -30.59 2.25
N TRP A 339 -12.71 -29.32 2.05
CA TRP A 339 -12.82 -28.67 0.75
C TRP A 339 -11.90 -29.32 -0.29
N ALA A 340 -10.63 -29.55 0.07
CA ALA A 340 -9.63 -30.14 -0.83
C ALA A 340 -10.03 -31.56 -1.26
N THR A 341 -10.56 -32.37 -0.34
CA THR A 341 -11.02 -33.74 -0.64
C THR A 341 -12.33 -33.81 -1.44
N ALA A 342 -13.07 -32.70 -1.54
CA ALA A 342 -14.28 -32.60 -2.35
C ALA A 342 -13.99 -32.24 -3.82
N GLN A 343 -12.78 -31.79 -4.16
CA GLN A 343 -12.42 -31.41 -5.52
C GLN A 343 -11.96 -32.61 -6.36
N TYR A 344 -12.20 -32.55 -7.66
CA TYR A 344 -11.72 -33.51 -8.64
C TYR A 344 -11.03 -32.80 -9.81
N TYR A 345 -10.10 -33.47 -10.46
CA TYR A 345 -9.53 -32.97 -11.72
C TYR A 345 -9.11 -34.11 -12.64
N VAL A 346 -9.03 -33.82 -13.94
CA VAL A 346 -8.52 -34.74 -14.96
C VAL A 346 -7.11 -34.30 -15.36
N GLY A 347 -6.13 -35.19 -15.21
CA GLY A 347 -4.72 -34.88 -15.42
C GLY A 347 -3.93 -36.02 -16.07
N SER A 348 -2.61 -35.84 -16.20
CA SER A 348 -1.69 -36.86 -16.72
C SER A 348 -1.04 -37.66 -15.60
N ASN A 349 -1.11 -38.99 -15.68
CA ASN A 349 -0.36 -39.92 -14.85
C ASN A 349 0.47 -40.85 -15.72
N ALA A 350 1.81 -40.81 -15.60
CA ALA A 350 2.72 -41.68 -16.34
C ALA A 350 2.45 -41.72 -17.86
N GLY A 351 2.00 -40.61 -18.44
CA GLY A 351 1.68 -40.49 -19.87
C GLY A 351 0.25 -40.87 -20.27
N TYR A 352 -0.60 -41.25 -19.31
CA TYR A 352 -2.01 -41.59 -19.52
C TYR A 352 -2.94 -40.59 -18.85
N VAL A 353 -4.16 -40.46 -19.37
CA VAL A 353 -5.20 -39.63 -18.75
C VAL A 353 -5.69 -40.30 -17.46
N ALA A 354 -5.81 -39.56 -16.37
CA ALA A 354 -6.28 -40.06 -15.08
C ALA A 354 -7.18 -39.06 -14.37
N ILE A 355 -8.11 -39.58 -13.59
CA ILE A 355 -8.96 -38.79 -12.68
C ILE A 355 -8.31 -38.79 -11.31
N TYR A 356 -8.14 -37.60 -10.75
CA TYR A 356 -7.60 -37.37 -9.42
C TYR A 356 -8.69 -36.80 -8.51
N GLN A 357 -8.67 -37.22 -7.25
CA GLN A 357 -9.41 -36.60 -6.16
C GLN A 357 -8.43 -35.76 -5.34
N GLY A 358 -8.73 -34.47 -5.16
CA GLY A 358 -7.84 -33.51 -4.52
C GLY A 358 -7.54 -32.28 -5.36
N VAL A 359 -6.52 -31.53 -4.97
CA VAL A 359 -6.03 -30.34 -5.68
C VAL A 359 -4.69 -30.62 -6.37
N PRO A 360 -4.42 -30.08 -7.57
CA PRO A 360 -3.20 -30.34 -8.34
C PRO A 360 -2.00 -29.51 -7.81
N GLN A 361 -1.75 -29.56 -6.51
CA GLN A 361 -0.68 -28.83 -5.82
C GLN A 361 0.10 -29.76 -4.89
N SER A 362 1.38 -29.46 -4.69
CA SER A 362 2.25 -30.17 -3.76
C SER A 362 2.68 -29.25 -2.62
N ILE A 363 2.49 -29.69 -1.37
CA ILE A 363 2.98 -28.98 -0.18
C ILE A 363 4.03 -29.85 0.50
N ALA A 364 5.21 -29.29 0.78
CA ALA A 364 6.33 -29.98 1.43
C ALA A 364 6.67 -31.34 0.79
N GLY A 365 6.61 -31.42 -0.55
CA GLY A 365 6.92 -32.64 -1.31
C GLY A 365 5.85 -33.74 -1.28
N ARG A 366 4.69 -33.52 -0.64
CA ARG A 366 3.55 -34.44 -0.69
C ARG A 366 2.49 -33.93 -1.66
N GLN A 367 2.03 -34.80 -2.56
CA GLN A 367 0.88 -34.50 -3.41
C GLN A 367 -0.40 -34.50 -2.57
N LEU A 368 -1.24 -33.48 -2.76
CA LEU A 368 -2.53 -33.35 -2.08
C LEU A 368 -3.68 -33.97 -2.89
N SER A 369 -3.35 -34.92 -3.74
CA SER A 369 -4.25 -35.58 -4.66
C SER A 369 -3.92 -37.05 -4.78
N SER A 370 -4.94 -37.90 -4.88
CA SER A 370 -4.79 -39.33 -5.15
C SER A 370 -5.49 -39.72 -6.45
N VAL A 371 -4.89 -40.64 -7.20
CA VAL A 371 -5.51 -41.20 -8.42
C VAL A 371 -6.73 -42.01 -8.01
N THR A 372 -7.88 -41.65 -8.56
CA THR A 372 -9.14 -42.38 -8.35
C THR A 372 -9.38 -43.39 -9.46
N GLU A 373 -9.23 -42.98 -10.71
CA GLU A 373 -9.41 -43.82 -11.89
C GLU A 373 -8.29 -43.56 -12.90
N LEU A 374 -7.69 -44.63 -13.42
CA LEU A 374 -6.66 -44.57 -14.47
C LEU A 374 -7.30 -44.99 -15.80
N SER A 375 -7.13 -44.17 -16.85
CA SER A 375 -7.55 -44.54 -18.19
C SER A 375 -6.43 -45.19 -18.99
N THR A 376 -6.79 -45.94 -20.02
CA THR A 376 -5.85 -46.53 -21.00
C THR A 376 -5.50 -45.57 -22.14
N ILE A 377 -6.08 -44.37 -22.18
CA ILE A 377 -5.78 -43.36 -23.21
C ILE A 377 -4.42 -42.74 -22.93
N ALA A 378 -3.48 -42.88 -23.86
CA ALA A 378 -2.25 -42.10 -23.83
C ALA A 378 -2.57 -40.62 -24.07
N VAL A 379 -1.99 -39.72 -23.27
CA VAL A 379 -2.15 -38.28 -23.46
C VAL A 379 -1.75 -37.88 -24.89
N THR A 380 -0.68 -38.48 -25.41
CA THR A 380 -0.18 -38.25 -26.78
C THR A 380 -1.14 -38.68 -27.90
N ALA A 381 -2.20 -39.43 -27.59
CA ALA A 381 -3.24 -39.81 -28.56
C ALA A 381 -4.34 -38.74 -28.71
N LEU A 382 -4.34 -37.70 -27.87
CA LEU A 382 -5.31 -36.60 -27.90
C LEU A 382 -4.91 -35.51 -28.90
N PRO A 383 -5.85 -34.66 -29.36
CA PRO A 383 -5.52 -33.42 -30.04
C PRO A 383 -4.61 -32.50 -29.21
N ASP A 384 -3.75 -31.71 -29.84
CA ASP A 384 -2.76 -30.84 -29.16
C ASP A 384 -3.36 -29.92 -28.07
N VAL A 385 -4.58 -29.42 -28.32
CA VAL A 385 -5.33 -28.57 -27.39
C VAL A 385 -5.76 -29.34 -26.15
N ASP A 386 -6.26 -30.56 -26.32
CA ASP A 386 -6.69 -31.43 -25.22
C ASP A 386 -5.46 -31.96 -24.45
N GLN A 387 -4.35 -32.26 -25.13
CA GLN A 387 -3.07 -32.61 -24.48
C GLN A 387 -2.63 -31.50 -23.51
N SER A 388 -2.58 -30.26 -24.01
CA SER A 388 -2.18 -29.09 -23.22
C SER A 388 -3.12 -28.83 -22.04
N SER A 389 -4.41 -29.18 -22.20
CA SER A 389 -5.42 -29.03 -21.14
C SER A 389 -5.27 -30.10 -20.05
N VAL A 390 -5.06 -31.37 -20.44
CA VAL A 390 -4.81 -32.48 -19.51
C VAL A 390 -3.50 -32.29 -18.75
N LEU A 391 -2.43 -31.81 -19.40
CA LEU A 391 -1.15 -31.51 -18.75
C LEU A 391 -1.25 -30.37 -17.71
N ARG A 392 -2.18 -29.43 -17.90
CA ARG A 392 -2.44 -28.34 -16.95
C ARG A 392 -3.44 -28.69 -15.85
N ALA A 393 -3.94 -29.92 -15.82
CA ALA A 393 -5.02 -30.40 -14.95
C ALA A 393 -6.34 -29.65 -15.17
N ILE A 394 -7.36 -30.36 -15.66
CA ILE A 394 -8.71 -29.80 -15.91
C ILE A 394 -9.52 -29.91 -14.61
N PRO A 395 -9.86 -28.79 -13.94
CA PRO A 395 -10.64 -28.83 -12.71
C PRO A 395 -12.11 -29.19 -13.01
N VAL A 396 -12.71 -30.03 -12.17
CA VAL A 396 -14.12 -30.44 -12.26
C VAL A 396 -14.76 -30.52 -10.87
N THR A 397 -16.07 -30.33 -10.80
CA THR A 397 -16.79 -30.18 -9.53
C THR A 397 -17.11 -31.50 -8.83
N ASN A 398 -17.15 -32.62 -9.56
CA ASN A 398 -17.46 -33.95 -9.03
C ASN A 398 -16.96 -35.08 -9.95
N LEU A 399 -17.03 -36.32 -9.45
CA LEU A 399 -16.59 -37.51 -10.17
C LEU A 399 -17.38 -37.77 -11.47
N ASP A 400 -18.69 -37.48 -11.50
CA ASP A 400 -19.50 -37.70 -12.70
C ASP A 400 -19.16 -36.71 -13.82
N GLU A 401 -18.80 -35.48 -13.47
CA GLU A 401 -18.22 -34.51 -14.40
C GLU A 401 -16.83 -34.96 -14.89
N ALA A 402 -15.98 -35.47 -13.99
CA ALA A 402 -14.68 -36.02 -14.36
C ALA A 402 -14.80 -37.17 -15.37
N ARG A 403 -15.74 -38.09 -15.16
CA ARG A 403 -16.03 -39.20 -16.09
C ARG A 403 -16.58 -38.71 -17.43
N ARG A 404 -17.42 -37.66 -17.44
CA ARG A 404 -17.90 -37.04 -18.69
C ARG A 404 -16.76 -36.40 -19.48
N VAL A 405 -15.84 -35.72 -18.80
CA VAL A 405 -14.63 -35.17 -19.42
C VAL A 405 -13.78 -36.31 -19.98
N LEU A 406 -13.59 -37.39 -19.22
CA LEU A 406 -12.83 -38.54 -19.69
C LEU A 406 -13.46 -39.19 -20.93
N ALA A 407 -14.77 -39.43 -20.94
CA ALA A 407 -15.49 -39.99 -22.09
C ALA A 407 -15.42 -39.08 -23.33
N ARG A 408 -15.43 -37.75 -23.14
CA ARG A 408 -15.20 -36.80 -24.23
C ARG A 408 -13.79 -36.94 -24.81
N LEU A 409 -12.77 -37.03 -23.94
CA LEU A 409 -11.38 -37.22 -24.35
C LEU A 409 -11.19 -38.58 -25.07
N GLU A 410 -11.88 -39.64 -24.63
CA GLU A 410 -11.92 -40.94 -25.33
C GLU A 410 -12.48 -40.82 -26.74
N ALA A 411 -13.62 -40.15 -26.90
CA ALA A 411 -14.23 -39.94 -28.20
C ALA A 411 -13.34 -39.11 -29.13
N GLN A 412 -12.63 -38.10 -28.59
CA GLN A 412 -11.69 -37.28 -29.34
C GLN A 412 -10.44 -38.06 -29.76
N ALA A 413 -9.87 -38.86 -28.86
CA ALA A 413 -8.76 -39.76 -29.19
C ALA A 413 -9.14 -40.76 -30.30
N LEU A 414 -10.33 -41.37 -30.19
CA LEU A 414 -10.83 -42.30 -31.21
C LEU A 414 -11.03 -41.60 -32.56
N SER A 415 -11.59 -40.38 -32.53
CA SER A 415 -11.80 -39.57 -33.74
C SER A 415 -10.49 -39.24 -34.43
N CYS A 416 -9.42 -38.92 -33.68
CA CYS A 416 -8.09 -38.69 -34.26
C CYS A 416 -7.50 -39.93 -34.94
N VAL A 417 -7.87 -41.14 -34.49
CA VAL A 417 -7.45 -42.39 -35.13
C VAL A 417 -8.28 -42.69 -36.38
N THR A 418 -9.60 -42.48 -36.33
CA THR A 418 -10.51 -42.87 -37.42
C THR A 418 -10.63 -41.84 -38.54
N ALA A 419 -10.46 -40.55 -38.22
CA ALA A 419 -10.62 -39.43 -39.15
C ALA A 419 -9.76 -38.22 -38.69
N PRO A 420 -8.42 -38.26 -38.89
CA PRO A 420 -7.51 -37.24 -38.36
C PRO A 420 -7.78 -35.85 -38.97
N THR A 421 -8.02 -34.87 -38.09
CA THR A 421 -8.12 -33.45 -38.42
C THR A 421 -6.84 -32.70 -38.05
N GLN A 422 -6.71 -31.44 -38.46
CA GLN A 422 -5.59 -30.59 -38.06
C GLN A 422 -5.46 -30.53 -36.52
N GLY A 423 -4.27 -30.84 -35.99
CA GLY A 423 -4.01 -30.91 -34.55
C GLY A 423 -4.14 -32.31 -33.92
N CYS A 424 -4.48 -33.34 -34.69
CA CYS A 424 -4.39 -34.74 -34.24
C CYS A 424 -2.96 -35.30 -34.38
N PRO A 425 -2.53 -36.22 -33.50
CA PRO A 425 -1.24 -36.90 -33.61
C PRO A 425 -1.21 -37.72 -34.91
N ASN A 426 -0.26 -37.39 -35.81
CA ASN A 426 -0.08 -37.92 -37.17
C ASN A 426 -0.99 -37.35 -38.28
N ALA A 427 -1.69 -36.23 -38.05
CA ALA A 427 -2.32 -35.52 -39.17
C ALA A 427 -1.22 -35.04 -40.14
N ILE A 428 -1.18 -35.62 -41.35
CA ILE A 428 -0.27 -35.19 -42.40
C ILE A 428 -0.64 -33.75 -42.72
N THR A 429 0.21 -32.81 -42.32
CA THR A 429 0.15 -31.43 -42.77
C THR A 429 0.16 -31.46 -44.30
N PRO A 430 -0.88 -30.98 -45.02
CA PRO A 430 -0.71 -30.70 -46.43
C PRO A 430 0.36 -29.63 -46.54
N THR A 431 1.56 -30.01 -47.00
CA THR A 431 2.58 -29.06 -47.41
C THR A 431 1.95 -28.19 -48.50
N ALA A 432 1.55 -26.98 -48.15
CA ALA A 432 1.20 -25.97 -49.14
C ALA A 432 2.40 -25.83 -50.09
N PRO A 433 2.21 -25.86 -51.43
CA PRO A 433 3.31 -25.65 -52.34
C PRO A 433 3.93 -24.28 -52.08
N PRO A 434 5.27 -24.14 -52.12
CA PRO A 434 5.91 -22.87 -51.88
C PRO A 434 5.40 -21.85 -52.91
N SER A 435 4.78 -20.77 -52.42
CA SER A 435 4.53 -19.61 -53.27
C SER A 435 5.87 -19.10 -53.81
N PRO A 436 5.96 -18.76 -55.11
CA PRO A 436 7.22 -18.31 -55.69
C PRO A 436 7.68 -17.02 -55.00
N THR A 437 8.85 -17.10 -54.37
CA THR A 437 9.61 -15.97 -53.85
C THR A 437 9.85 -14.97 -54.98
N LEU A 438 9.18 -13.82 -54.92
CA LEU A 438 9.61 -12.65 -55.69
C LEU A 438 10.88 -12.11 -55.03
N THR A 439 11.99 -12.26 -55.73
CA THR A 439 13.30 -11.70 -55.43
C THR A 439 13.25 -10.17 -55.39
N PRO A 440 13.63 -9.49 -54.29
CA PRO A 440 14.07 -8.12 -54.38
C PRO A 440 15.56 -8.09 -54.76
N THR A 441 15.84 -7.58 -55.95
CA THR A 441 17.15 -7.12 -56.44
C THR A 441 17.75 -6.08 -55.48
N PRO A 442 19.07 -6.07 -55.22
CA PRO A 442 19.68 -5.19 -54.23
C PRO A 442 19.78 -3.75 -54.74
N SER A 443 19.62 -2.77 -53.84
CA SER A 443 20.08 -1.39 -54.06
C SER A 443 20.89 -0.90 -52.85
N PRO A 444 21.91 -0.05 -53.10
CA PRO A 444 23.07 0.11 -52.22
C PRO A 444 22.88 1.13 -51.10
N THR A 445 23.77 0.97 -50.12
CA THR A 445 24.12 1.77 -48.92
C THR A 445 23.99 3.30 -49.08
N PRO A 446 23.56 4.03 -48.03
CA PRO A 446 23.61 5.50 -48.04
C PRO A 446 25.03 6.00 -47.78
N SER A 447 25.54 6.80 -48.72
CA SER A 447 26.74 7.62 -48.55
C SER A 447 26.37 9.02 -48.03
N THR A 448 27.18 9.46 -47.09
CA THR A 448 27.31 10.76 -46.45
C THR A 448 27.17 11.96 -47.41
N VAL A 449 26.31 12.92 -47.09
CA VAL A 449 26.28 14.24 -47.74
C VAL A 449 27.22 15.19 -47.00
N LEU A 450 28.28 15.61 -47.70
CA LEU A 450 29.08 16.79 -47.39
C LEU A 450 28.28 18.06 -47.74
N THR A 451 28.17 19.00 -46.81
CA THR A 451 27.80 20.39 -47.10
C THR A 451 29.03 21.26 -46.92
N SER A 452 29.47 21.90 -48.01
CA SER A 452 30.60 22.84 -48.09
C SER A 452 30.17 24.23 -47.59
N PRO A 453 31.07 25.03 -46.96
CA PRO A 453 30.82 26.42 -46.64
C PRO A 453 31.08 27.34 -47.84
N ALA A 454 30.40 28.49 -47.86
CA ALA A 454 30.61 29.61 -48.78
C ALA A 454 31.55 30.67 -48.14
N PRO A 455 32.27 31.49 -48.93
CA PRO A 455 33.42 32.25 -48.47
C PRO A 455 33.06 33.65 -47.92
N GLU A 456 33.88 34.09 -46.95
CA GLU A 456 34.01 35.48 -46.52
C GLU A 456 34.66 36.33 -47.60
N SER A 457 34.06 37.48 -47.91
CA SER A 457 34.74 38.63 -48.52
C SER A 457 34.86 39.74 -47.48
N SER A 458 36.09 40.17 -47.27
CA SER A 458 36.54 41.30 -46.47
C SER A 458 35.95 42.64 -46.93
N GLY A 459 35.74 43.55 -45.97
CA GLY A 459 35.29 44.92 -46.25
C GLY A 459 35.17 45.83 -45.01
N THR A 460 36.31 46.16 -44.42
CA THR A 460 36.74 47.47 -43.87
C THR A 460 35.71 48.49 -43.31
N GLN A 461 35.93 48.83 -42.02
CA GLN A 461 35.79 50.11 -41.29
C GLN A 461 34.81 51.19 -41.79
N SER A 462 33.84 51.57 -40.94
CA SER A 462 33.85 52.79 -40.09
C SER A 462 32.64 52.81 -39.17
#